data_AF-A0A2T2VPG6-F1
#
_entry.id   AF-A0A2T2VPG6-F1
#
_cell.length_a   1.000
_cell.length_b   1.000
_cell.length_c   1.000
_cell.angle_alpha   90.00
_cell.angle_beta   90.00
_cell.angle_gamma   90.00
#
_symmetry.space_group_name_H-M   'P 1'
#
loop_
_entity.id
_entity.type
_entity.pdbx_description
1 polymer ?
#
loop_
_entity_poly.entity_id
_entity_poly.type
_entity_poly.pdbx_seq_one_letter_code
_entity_poly.pdbx_strand_id
1 'polypeptide(L)'
;MIRFVHIAALIAMVSCAVQSKPEGGPKDELPPEIITQQPDAGALNYTDGVAWVVFDEYIQGNSLRGNISSSPPLENIEFEIKGKKLSLNWDPDELLEETTYRISLGDQIGDLNENNRVQNLEFVWSTGSSIDSMQINGHVNQKGEGTFEGLSIWLLPNRSDSIHNPMFSAAPNKEGYFTLKYLPADTFDLFVFQDLNFDKVWNDENESFGFLKEVASEIDSQLVEVNYFTEKFVMPELDTLAVDSVHLFLDSAAENMLGLVSYILPPSASNVKVFAINGDIELIDLSIKAGSDTTYTDYQRCLPGKYEVFGYIDENNNGKWDGPSWELNFLGEPLISGQSFEVKANWELDQP
;
A
#
# COMPACT_ATOMS: atom_id res chain seq x y z
N MET A 1 48.03 72.73 -27.81
CA MET A 1 47.70 72.17 -26.47
C MET A 1 46.21 72.19 -26.14
N ILE A 2 45.45 73.25 -26.46
CA ILE A 2 44.03 73.37 -26.05
C ILE A 2 43.11 72.28 -26.65
N ARG A 3 43.33 71.84 -27.89
CA ARG A 3 42.51 70.78 -28.54
C ARG A 3 42.64 69.39 -27.92
N PHE A 4 43.76 69.04 -27.29
CA PHE A 4 43.94 67.75 -26.61
C PHE A 4 43.22 67.70 -25.26
N VAL A 5 43.09 68.85 -24.58
CA VAL A 5 42.37 68.96 -23.30
C VAL A 5 40.86 68.74 -23.48
N HIS A 6 40.30 69.15 -24.63
CA HIS A 6 38.88 68.99 -24.91
C HIS A 6 38.52 67.53 -25.24
N ILE A 7 39.44 66.77 -25.84
CA ILE A 7 39.26 65.34 -26.12
C ILE A 7 39.41 64.52 -24.84
N ALA A 8 40.35 64.87 -23.96
CA ALA A 8 40.51 64.22 -22.66
C ALA A 8 39.32 64.43 -21.72
N ALA A 9 38.71 65.63 -21.74
CA ALA A 9 37.52 65.93 -20.94
C ALA A 9 36.25 65.18 -21.42
N LEU A 10 36.17 64.82 -22.70
CA LEU A 10 35.02 64.07 -23.26
C LEU A 10 35.09 62.57 -22.93
N ILE A 11 36.30 62.01 -22.77
CA ILE A 11 36.50 60.58 -22.43
C ILE A 11 36.22 60.30 -20.94
N ALA A 12 36.41 61.30 -20.06
CA ALA A 12 36.16 61.17 -18.63
C ALA A 12 34.66 61.05 -18.23
N MET A 13 33.73 61.28 -19.16
CA MET A 13 32.29 61.13 -18.91
C MET A 13 31.70 59.79 -19.35
N VAL A 14 32.53 58.85 -19.81
CA VAL A 14 32.13 57.46 -20.09
C VAL A 14 32.44 56.59 -18.87
N SER A 15 31.91 56.95 -17.70
CA SER A 15 31.84 56.03 -16.57
C SER A 15 30.48 55.34 -16.63
N CYS A 16 30.43 54.20 -17.32
CA CYS A 16 29.28 53.31 -17.28
C CYS A 16 29.18 52.74 -15.86
N ALA A 17 28.22 53.25 -15.07
CA ALA A 17 27.77 52.52 -13.89
C ALA A 17 27.14 51.21 -14.37
N VAL A 18 27.85 50.09 -14.15
CA VAL A 18 27.30 48.76 -14.40
C VAL A 18 26.15 48.56 -13.41
N GLN A 19 24.93 48.49 -13.93
CA GLN A 19 23.75 48.17 -13.15
C GLN A 19 23.80 46.67 -12.82
N SER A 20 24.55 46.31 -11.78
CA SER A 20 24.49 44.96 -11.22
C SER A 20 23.10 44.77 -10.61
N LYS A 21 22.52 43.58 -10.78
CA LYS A 21 21.31 43.23 -10.03
C LYS A 21 21.65 43.39 -8.53
N PRO A 22 20.77 43.99 -7.71
CA PRO A 22 20.97 43.99 -6.27
C PRO A 22 21.21 42.55 -5.84
N GLU A 23 22.29 42.33 -5.11
CA GLU A 23 22.55 41.04 -4.48
C GLU A 23 21.39 40.83 -3.49
N GLY A 24 20.62 39.76 -3.69
CA GLY A 24 19.48 39.46 -2.85
C GLY A 24 19.90 39.30 -1.39
N GLY A 25 18.93 39.42 -0.48
CA GLY A 25 19.16 39.03 0.91
C GLY A 25 19.59 37.56 1.01
N PRO A 26 20.04 37.13 2.21
CA PRO A 26 20.20 35.70 2.45
C PRO A 26 18.90 34.97 2.13
N LYS A 27 19.02 33.76 1.58
CA LYS A 27 17.89 32.90 1.29
C LYS A 27 17.11 32.63 2.59
N ASP A 28 15.78 32.68 2.52
CA ASP A 28 14.95 32.25 3.64
C ASP A 28 14.93 30.72 3.74
N GLU A 29 15.00 30.20 4.96
CA GLU A 29 15.01 28.78 5.28
C GLU A 29 13.89 28.40 6.26
N LEU A 30 13.11 29.36 6.76
CA LEU A 30 12.04 29.11 7.71
C LEU A 30 10.72 28.86 6.99
N PRO A 31 9.89 27.90 7.47
CA PRO A 31 8.53 27.72 6.97
C PRO A 31 7.58 28.81 7.52
N PRO A 32 6.43 29.02 6.87
CA PRO A 32 5.43 29.99 7.31
C PRO A 32 4.88 29.63 8.69
N GLU A 33 4.74 30.61 9.57
CA GLU A 33 4.20 30.44 10.92
C GLU A 33 2.69 30.64 10.96
N ILE A 34 1.99 29.78 11.72
CA ILE A 34 0.54 29.91 11.93
C ILE A 34 0.27 31.09 12.87
N ILE A 35 -0.47 32.10 12.38
CA ILE A 35 -0.96 33.22 13.20
C ILE A 35 -2.24 32.83 13.93
N THR A 36 -3.18 32.21 13.22
CA THR A 36 -4.50 31.86 13.75
C THR A 36 -5.16 30.81 12.87
N GLN A 37 -6.05 30.03 13.45
CA GLN A 37 -6.81 29.00 12.75
C GLN A 37 -8.22 28.84 13.33
N GLN A 38 -9.09 28.21 12.57
CA GLN A 38 -10.37 27.67 13.00
C GLN A 38 -10.52 26.26 12.41
N PRO A 39 -10.99 25.27 13.16
CA PRO A 39 -11.14 25.29 14.61
C PRO A 39 -9.82 25.61 15.33
N ASP A 40 -9.92 26.16 16.54
CA ASP A 40 -8.79 26.22 17.45
C ASP A 40 -8.21 24.81 17.62
N ALA A 41 -6.89 24.70 17.81
CA ALA A 41 -6.25 23.39 17.96
C ALA A 41 -6.86 22.63 19.15
N GLY A 42 -7.49 21.48 18.87
CA GLY A 42 -8.21 20.69 19.88
C GLY A 42 -9.56 21.27 20.29
N ALA A 43 -10.22 22.05 19.43
CA ALA A 43 -11.57 22.57 19.69
C ALA A 43 -12.55 21.43 19.99
N LEU A 44 -13.52 21.73 20.86
CA LEU A 44 -14.56 20.80 21.32
C LEU A 44 -15.92 21.34 20.90
N ASN A 45 -16.90 20.44 20.73
CA ASN A 45 -18.25 20.77 20.28
C ASN A 45 -18.26 21.59 18.98
N TYR A 46 -17.31 21.33 18.08
CA TYR A 46 -17.19 22.02 16.81
C TYR A 46 -17.88 21.22 15.71
N THR A 47 -18.94 21.79 15.14
CA THR A 47 -19.82 21.12 14.16
C THR A 47 -19.96 21.89 12.85
N ASP A 48 -19.12 22.91 12.63
CA ASP A 48 -19.15 23.68 11.39
C ASP A 48 -18.40 22.93 10.27
N GLY A 49 -18.90 23.05 9.03
CA GLY A 49 -18.32 22.44 7.83
C GLY A 49 -17.13 23.19 7.23
N VAL A 50 -16.33 23.86 8.06
CA VAL A 50 -15.22 24.71 7.60
C VAL A 50 -14.01 24.59 8.51
N ALA A 51 -12.81 24.59 7.93
CA ALA A 51 -11.57 24.88 8.65
C ALA A 51 -10.75 25.90 7.88
N TRP A 52 -9.98 26.73 8.57
CA TRP A 52 -9.04 27.63 7.94
C TRP A 52 -7.84 27.91 8.82
N VAL A 53 -6.74 28.30 8.19
CA VAL A 53 -5.50 28.72 8.85
C VAL A 53 -4.92 29.93 8.14
N VAL A 54 -4.42 30.89 8.91
CA VAL A 54 -3.76 32.10 8.41
C VAL A 54 -2.31 32.08 8.85
N PHE A 55 -1.42 32.29 7.89
CA PHE A 55 0.02 32.35 8.08
C PHE A 55 0.55 33.79 8.11
N ASP A 56 1.79 33.95 8.56
CA ASP A 56 2.50 35.23 8.58
C ASP A 56 3.06 35.67 7.22
N GLU A 57 3.09 34.77 6.23
CA GLU A 57 3.51 35.04 4.85
C GLU A 57 2.60 34.39 3.80
N TYR A 58 2.88 34.67 2.51
CA TYR A 58 2.12 34.11 1.40
C TYR A 58 2.47 32.64 1.20
N ILE A 59 1.46 31.80 0.99
CA ILE A 59 1.62 30.35 0.89
C ILE A 59 1.29 29.81 -0.50
N GLN A 60 1.79 28.61 -0.79
CA GLN A 60 1.44 27.79 -1.95
C GLN A 60 1.18 26.34 -1.53
N GLY A 61 0.45 25.59 -2.37
CA GLY A 61 0.01 24.22 -2.08
C GLY A 61 -0.22 23.38 -3.35
N ASN A 62 0.77 23.36 -4.25
CA ASN A 62 0.60 22.80 -5.61
C ASN A 62 0.17 21.33 -5.64
N SER A 63 0.55 20.55 -4.62
CA SER A 63 0.23 19.12 -4.52
C SER A 63 -0.85 18.82 -3.47
N LEU A 64 -1.51 19.84 -2.91
CA LEU A 64 -2.42 19.66 -1.78
C LEU A 64 -3.61 18.75 -2.12
N ARG A 65 -4.22 18.93 -3.30
CA ARG A 65 -5.46 18.23 -3.70
C ARG A 65 -5.43 16.71 -3.48
N GLY A 66 -4.33 16.06 -3.83
CA GLY A 66 -4.19 14.60 -3.70
C GLY A 66 -3.66 14.12 -2.34
N ASN A 67 -3.39 15.04 -1.40
CA ASN A 67 -2.78 14.74 -0.11
C ASN A 67 -3.69 15.10 1.07
N ILE A 68 -4.89 15.64 0.81
CA ILE A 68 -5.89 15.83 1.86
C ILE A 68 -6.43 14.46 2.27
N SER A 69 -6.35 14.17 3.56
CA SER A 69 -6.92 12.97 4.17
C SER A 69 -7.68 13.34 5.43
N SER A 70 -8.81 12.69 5.65
CA SER A 70 -9.65 12.89 6.82
C SER A 70 -9.87 11.57 7.56
N SER A 71 -9.96 11.66 8.88
CA SER A 71 -10.28 10.54 9.76
C SER A 71 -11.17 11.04 10.91
N PRO A 72 -12.43 10.59 11.04
CA PRO A 72 -13.19 9.78 10.07
C PRO A 72 -13.20 10.35 8.64
N PRO A 73 -13.42 9.51 7.62
CA PRO A 73 -13.50 9.98 6.23
C PRO A 73 -14.61 10.99 6.04
N LEU A 74 -14.30 12.03 5.26
CA LEU A 74 -15.21 13.08 4.82
C LEU A 74 -15.11 13.14 3.30
N GLU A 75 -16.23 13.23 2.63
CA GLU A 75 -16.28 13.30 1.19
C GLU A 75 -16.08 14.74 0.69
N ASN A 76 -15.60 14.85 -0.56
CA ASN A 76 -15.60 16.10 -1.31
C ASN A 76 -14.99 17.33 -0.61
N ILE A 77 -13.95 17.15 0.22
CA ILE A 77 -13.28 18.28 0.88
C ILE A 77 -12.73 19.25 -0.18
N GLU A 78 -13.30 20.45 -0.23
CA GLU A 78 -12.84 21.52 -1.10
C GLU A 78 -11.82 22.39 -0.37
N PHE A 79 -10.77 22.84 -1.08
CA PHE A 79 -9.78 23.75 -0.52
C PHE A 79 -9.59 25.01 -1.37
N GLU A 80 -9.28 26.12 -0.70
CA GLU A 80 -8.91 27.38 -1.33
C GLU A 80 -7.69 27.99 -0.63
N ILE A 81 -6.69 28.42 -1.42
CA ILE A 81 -5.57 29.22 -0.93
C ILE A 81 -5.73 30.65 -1.46
N LYS A 82 -5.80 31.62 -0.55
CA LYS A 82 -5.90 33.04 -0.86
C LYS A 82 -4.88 33.85 -0.06
N GLY A 83 -3.76 34.17 -0.72
CA GLY A 83 -2.67 34.91 -0.10
C GLY A 83 -2.02 34.13 1.03
N LYS A 84 -2.31 34.53 2.27
CA LYS A 84 -1.79 33.90 3.49
C LYS A 84 -2.76 32.91 4.15
N LYS A 85 -3.95 32.71 3.56
CA LYS A 85 -5.03 31.92 4.15
C LYS A 85 -5.28 30.64 3.34
N LEU A 86 -5.28 29.50 4.00
CA LEU A 86 -5.83 28.25 3.50
C LEU A 86 -7.21 28.04 4.14
N SER A 87 -8.21 27.66 3.35
CA SER A 87 -9.54 27.28 3.83
C SER A 87 -9.93 25.92 3.26
N LEU A 88 -10.64 25.14 4.05
CA LEU A 88 -11.19 23.82 3.74
C LEU A 88 -12.70 23.86 4.02
N ASN A 89 -13.51 23.27 3.15
CA ASN A 89 -14.96 23.14 3.35
C ASN A 89 -15.40 21.70 3.06
N TRP A 90 -16.40 21.23 3.81
CA TRP A 90 -17.04 19.92 3.66
C TRP A 90 -18.51 20.02 4.09
N ASP A 91 -19.28 18.96 3.87
CA ASP A 91 -20.67 18.90 4.33
C ASP A 91 -20.71 18.67 5.86
N PRO A 92 -21.24 19.62 6.66
CA PRO A 92 -21.34 19.42 8.11
C PRO A 92 -22.27 18.26 8.49
N ASP A 93 -23.19 17.84 7.62
CA ASP A 93 -24.11 16.72 7.90
C ASP A 93 -23.39 15.35 7.89
N GLU A 94 -22.16 15.27 7.38
CA GLU A 94 -21.29 14.08 7.47
C GLU A 94 -20.63 13.91 8.85
N LEU A 95 -20.71 14.92 9.71
CA LEU A 95 -20.09 14.87 11.03
C LEU A 95 -20.87 13.95 11.98
N LEU A 96 -20.17 12.95 12.51
CA LEU A 96 -20.65 12.05 13.55
C LEU A 96 -20.64 12.76 14.91
N GLU A 97 -21.62 12.44 15.75
CA GLU A 97 -21.70 12.93 17.13
C GLU A 97 -20.57 12.33 18.00
N GLU A 98 -20.15 13.07 19.03
CA GLU A 98 -19.12 12.63 20.02
C GLU A 98 -17.87 12.00 19.38
N THR A 99 -17.38 12.60 18.28
CA THR A 99 -16.32 12.01 17.46
C THR A 99 -15.17 13.01 17.26
N THR A 100 -13.95 12.51 17.41
CA THR A 100 -12.74 13.27 17.09
C THR A 100 -12.45 13.20 15.60
N TYR A 101 -12.34 14.35 14.97
CA TYR A 101 -11.99 14.50 13.56
C TYR A 101 -10.57 15.02 13.40
N ARG A 102 -9.90 14.50 12.39
CA ARG A 102 -8.60 14.93 11.92
C ARG A 102 -8.65 15.15 10.41
N ILE A 103 -8.25 16.33 9.94
CA ILE A 103 -7.89 16.55 8.54
C ILE A 103 -6.39 16.78 8.44
N SER A 104 -5.70 15.93 7.70
CA SER A 104 -4.26 15.96 7.48
C SER A 104 -3.94 16.44 6.07
N LEU A 105 -3.02 17.40 6.01
CA LEU A 105 -2.52 18.00 4.78
C LEU A 105 -1.07 17.62 4.50
N GLY A 106 -0.38 17.03 5.48
CA GLY A 106 1.05 16.66 5.37
C GLY A 106 1.96 17.85 5.10
N ASP A 107 3.07 17.60 4.42
CA ASP A 107 4.12 18.61 4.13
C ASP A 107 3.87 19.31 2.79
N GLN A 108 2.63 19.71 2.53
CA GLN A 108 2.19 20.21 1.22
C GLN A 108 2.00 21.72 1.17
N ILE A 109 2.02 22.40 2.32
CA ILE A 109 1.94 23.85 2.41
C ILE A 109 3.34 24.41 2.64
N GLY A 110 3.75 25.35 1.79
CA GLY A 110 5.00 26.07 1.94
C GLY A 110 4.87 27.54 1.58
N ASP A 111 5.90 28.33 1.87
CA ASP A 111 5.94 29.73 1.49
C ASP A 111 6.01 29.90 -0.05
N LEU A 112 5.63 31.08 -0.52
CA LEU A 112 5.54 31.38 -1.95
C LEU A 112 6.91 31.54 -2.65
N ASN A 113 7.95 31.92 -1.93
CA ASN A 113 9.25 32.31 -2.48
C ASN A 113 10.23 31.12 -2.56
N GLU A 114 10.53 30.49 -1.43
CA GLU A 114 11.53 29.42 -1.27
C GLU A 114 10.90 28.02 -1.10
N ASN A 115 9.59 27.93 -0.89
CA ASN A 115 8.84 26.70 -0.66
C ASN A 115 9.33 25.89 0.55
N ASN A 116 9.72 26.60 1.62
CA ASN A 116 9.92 26.07 2.96
C ASN A 116 8.58 25.55 3.48
N ARG A 117 8.50 24.24 3.69
CA ARG A 117 7.24 23.53 3.98
C ARG A 117 6.94 23.45 5.47
N VAL A 118 5.69 23.75 5.82
CA VAL A 118 5.12 23.41 7.13
C VAL A 118 5.08 21.89 7.24
N GLN A 119 5.64 21.38 8.33
CA GLN A 119 5.68 19.94 8.59
C GLN A 119 4.37 19.48 9.21
N ASN A 120 3.80 18.38 8.69
CA ASN A 120 2.63 17.67 9.23
C ASN A 120 1.45 18.60 9.58
N LEU A 121 1.07 19.50 8.67
CA LEU A 121 -0.07 20.38 8.93
C LEU A 121 -1.36 19.56 9.05
N GLU A 122 -2.06 19.71 10.18
CA GLU A 122 -3.33 19.04 10.45
C GLU A 122 -4.30 19.92 11.24
N PHE A 123 -5.60 19.68 11.05
CA PHE A 123 -6.68 20.19 11.88
C PHE A 123 -7.23 19.05 12.71
N VAL A 124 -7.33 19.23 14.03
CA VAL A 124 -7.87 18.24 14.96
C VAL A 124 -8.89 18.91 15.87
N TRP A 125 -10.10 18.38 15.89
CA TRP A 125 -11.23 18.87 16.69
C TRP A 125 -12.15 17.71 17.09
N SER A 126 -13.10 17.98 17.97
CA SER A 126 -14.16 17.03 18.33
C SER A 126 -15.52 17.68 18.19
N THR A 127 -16.49 16.90 17.71
CA THR A 127 -17.92 17.24 17.76
C THR A 127 -18.49 17.04 19.17
N GLY A 128 -17.78 16.32 20.03
CA GLY A 128 -18.14 16.06 21.42
C GLY A 128 -17.37 16.89 22.43
N SER A 129 -17.38 16.39 23.67
CA SER A 129 -16.81 17.08 24.83
C SER A 129 -15.33 16.73 25.13
N SER A 130 -14.72 15.86 24.34
CA SER A 130 -13.32 15.44 24.49
C SER A 130 -12.66 15.10 23.16
N ILE A 131 -11.32 15.14 23.14
CA ILE A 131 -10.48 14.66 22.04
C ILE A 131 -9.97 13.26 22.42
N ASP A 132 -10.18 12.32 21.51
CA ASP A 132 -9.68 10.96 21.61
C ASP A 132 -8.15 10.94 21.49
N SER A 133 -7.50 10.06 22.23
CA SER A 133 -6.03 10.05 22.34
C SER A 133 -5.37 8.74 21.97
N MET A 134 -6.14 7.66 21.74
CA MET A 134 -5.55 6.37 21.42
C MET A 134 -5.01 6.34 20.00
N GLN A 135 -4.13 5.40 19.73
CA GLN A 135 -3.54 5.22 18.42
C GLN A 135 -3.29 3.74 18.12
N ILE A 136 -3.35 3.37 16.85
CA ILE A 136 -2.92 2.07 16.35
C ILE A 136 -1.72 2.30 15.45
N ASN A 137 -0.59 1.68 15.80
CA ASN A 137 0.58 1.60 14.96
C ASN A 137 0.62 0.22 14.31
N GLY A 138 0.81 0.16 13.00
CA GLY A 138 0.86 -1.13 12.33
C GLY A 138 1.74 -1.16 11.10
N HIS A 139 1.88 -2.38 10.57
CA HIS A 139 2.65 -2.69 9.38
C HIS A 139 1.87 -3.67 8.49
N VAL A 140 1.85 -3.39 7.20
CA VAL A 140 1.24 -4.25 6.19
C VAL A 140 2.23 -5.35 5.82
N ASN A 141 1.92 -6.60 6.19
CA ASN A 141 2.68 -7.77 5.79
C ASN A 141 2.18 -8.27 4.42
N GLN A 142 2.82 -7.78 3.35
CA GLN A 142 2.47 -8.16 1.99
C GLN A 142 2.97 -9.57 1.64
N LYS A 143 2.07 -10.40 1.10
CA LYS A 143 2.36 -11.68 0.46
C LYS A 143 2.10 -11.53 -1.04
N GLY A 144 3.19 -11.44 -1.81
CA GLY A 144 3.18 -11.25 -3.25
C GLY A 144 3.86 -9.97 -3.74
N GLU A 145 3.69 -9.71 -5.03
CA GLU A 145 4.21 -8.53 -5.69
C GLU A 145 3.32 -7.31 -5.48
N GLY A 146 3.90 -6.11 -5.64
CA GLY A 146 3.21 -4.84 -5.46
C GLY A 146 3.97 -3.87 -4.56
N THR A 147 3.54 -2.61 -4.56
CA THR A 147 4.04 -1.56 -3.69
C THR A 147 3.04 -1.27 -2.58
N PHE A 148 3.51 -0.80 -1.42
CA PHE A 148 2.63 -0.27 -0.38
C PHE A 148 2.01 1.10 -0.76
N GLU A 149 2.61 1.79 -1.74
CA GLU A 149 1.99 2.98 -2.33
C GLU A 149 0.69 2.59 -3.04
N GLY A 150 -0.39 3.33 -2.78
CA GLY A 150 -1.73 3.02 -3.30
C GLY A 150 -2.53 2.04 -2.45
N LEU A 151 -2.04 1.67 -1.26
CA LEU A 151 -2.87 0.96 -0.28
C LEU A 151 -3.68 1.93 0.57
N SER A 152 -4.90 1.54 0.89
CA SER A 152 -5.79 2.22 1.81
C SER A 152 -6.10 1.30 2.99
N ILE A 153 -6.14 1.87 4.19
CA ILE A 153 -6.39 1.16 5.44
C ILE A 153 -7.64 1.75 6.08
N TRP A 154 -8.55 0.87 6.47
CA TRP A 154 -9.80 1.18 7.12
C TRP A 154 -9.84 0.54 8.51
N LEU A 155 -10.38 1.27 9.48
CA LEU A 155 -10.93 0.68 10.69
C LEU A 155 -12.45 0.61 10.54
N LEU A 156 -12.98 -0.59 10.63
CA LEU A 156 -14.40 -0.89 10.62
C LEU A 156 -14.88 -1.15 12.05
N PRO A 157 -16.19 -0.97 12.34
CA PRO A 157 -16.76 -1.42 13.59
C PRO A 157 -16.45 -2.89 13.83
N ASN A 158 -16.14 -3.27 15.08
CA ASN A 158 -15.90 -4.67 15.44
C ASN A 158 -17.10 -5.54 15.07
N ARG A 159 -16.83 -6.71 14.46
CA ARG A 159 -17.84 -7.68 13.99
C ARG A 159 -18.74 -7.11 12.91
N SER A 160 -18.19 -6.25 12.05
CA SER A 160 -18.92 -5.81 10.87
C SER A 160 -19.08 -6.98 9.89
N ASP A 161 -20.31 -7.31 9.52
CA ASP A 161 -20.62 -8.26 8.44
C ASP A 161 -20.41 -7.64 7.05
N SER A 162 -19.90 -6.41 6.99
CA SER A 162 -19.93 -5.55 5.81
C SER A 162 -18.68 -4.68 5.74
N ILE A 163 -18.06 -4.62 4.55
CA ILE A 163 -16.85 -3.82 4.30
C ILE A 163 -17.27 -2.52 3.61
N HIS A 164 -17.91 -1.64 4.37
CA HIS A 164 -18.33 -0.32 3.88
C HIS A 164 -18.25 0.68 5.03
N ASN A 165 -18.20 1.97 4.70
CA ASN A 165 -18.28 3.07 5.67
C ASN A 165 -17.26 2.94 6.82
N PRO A 166 -15.96 3.03 6.52
CA PRO A 166 -14.92 3.04 7.54
C PRO A 166 -15.15 4.12 8.60
N MET A 167 -14.91 3.77 9.86
CA MET A 167 -14.90 4.72 10.98
C MET A 167 -13.64 5.59 10.94
N PHE A 168 -12.51 5.00 10.54
CA PHE A 168 -11.23 5.70 10.44
C PHE A 168 -10.48 5.23 9.19
N SER A 169 -9.64 6.10 8.63
CA SER A 169 -8.81 5.76 7.47
C SER A 169 -7.37 6.22 7.61
N ALA A 170 -6.46 5.47 7.00
CA ALA A 170 -5.06 5.81 6.87
C ALA A 170 -4.49 5.25 5.56
N ALA A 171 -3.28 5.69 5.22
CA ALA A 171 -2.48 5.11 4.16
C ALA A 171 -1.10 4.74 4.73
N PRO A 172 -0.51 3.59 4.36
CA PRO A 172 0.83 3.24 4.77
C PRO A 172 1.87 4.08 4.02
N ASN A 173 3.06 4.17 4.59
CA ASN A 173 4.23 4.72 3.92
C ASN A 173 4.83 3.72 2.92
N LYS A 174 5.92 4.10 2.25
CA LYS A 174 6.63 3.25 1.27
C LYS A 174 7.20 1.95 1.83
N GLU A 175 7.31 1.84 3.14
CA GLU A 175 7.82 0.69 3.87
C GLU A 175 6.69 -0.15 4.48
N GLY A 176 5.41 0.19 4.22
CA GLY A 176 4.25 -0.55 4.71
C GLY A 176 3.79 -0.17 6.12
N TYR A 177 4.42 0.81 6.78
CA TYR A 177 4.02 1.26 8.11
C TYR A 177 2.90 2.30 8.05
N PHE A 178 1.96 2.22 8.98
CA PHE A 178 0.86 3.16 9.12
C PHE A 178 0.59 3.50 10.58
N THR A 179 -0.04 4.65 10.79
CA THR A 179 -0.52 5.08 12.10
C THR A 179 -1.92 5.67 11.98
N LEU A 180 -2.84 5.13 12.77
CA LEU A 180 -4.17 5.71 13.01
C LEU A 180 -4.12 6.41 14.37
N LYS A 181 -4.48 7.70 14.42
CA LYS A 181 -4.38 8.55 15.62
C LYS A 181 -5.75 9.06 16.02
N TYR A 182 -5.84 9.52 17.27
CA TYR A 182 -7.05 10.12 17.83
C TYR A 182 -8.23 9.15 17.78
N LEU A 183 -7.96 7.89 18.14
CA LEU A 183 -8.94 6.84 18.22
C LEU A 183 -9.57 6.81 19.62
N PRO A 184 -10.88 6.54 19.74
CA PRO A 184 -11.47 6.22 21.02
C PRO A 184 -10.89 4.89 21.53
N ALA A 185 -10.98 4.69 22.85
CA ALA A 185 -10.67 3.42 23.48
C ALA A 185 -11.75 2.38 23.12
N ASP A 186 -11.47 1.57 22.10
CA ASP A 186 -12.42 0.61 21.53
C ASP A 186 -11.69 -0.53 20.79
N THR A 187 -12.46 -1.45 20.23
CA THR A 187 -12.00 -2.54 19.37
C THR A 187 -12.57 -2.35 17.97
N PHE A 188 -11.73 -2.59 16.95
CA PHE A 188 -12.06 -2.41 15.55
C PHE A 188 -11.68 -3.64 14.74
N ASP A 189 -12.25 -3.78 13.55
CA ASP A 189 -11.68 -4.68 12.54
C ASP A 189 -10.87 -3.84 11.55
N LEU A 190 -9.64 -4.26 11.28
CA LEU A 190 -8.72 -3.58 10.38
C LEU A 190 -8.79 -4.22 9.00
N PHE A 191 -9.00 -3.39 7.99
CA PHE A 191 -9.09 -3.80 6.60
C PHE A 191 -8.08 -3.01 5.76
N VAL A 192 -7.34 -3.69 4.88
CA VAL A 192 -6.38 -3.09 3.97
C VAL A 192 -6.69 -3.54 2.55
N PHE A 193 -6.68 -2.61 1.61
CA PHE A 193 -6.96 -2.92 0.20
C PHE A 193 -6.12 -2.07 -0.73
N GLN A 194 -5.96 -2.55 -1.96
CA GLN A 194 -5.37 -1.79 -3.04
C GLN A 194 -6.38 -0.82 -3.62
N ASP A 195 -6.13 0.48 -3.53
CA ASP A 195 -6.96 1.51 -4.11
C ASP A 195 -6.41 1.86 -5.50
N LEU A 196 -6.91 1.17 -6.53
CA LEU A 196 -6.34 1.25 -7.88
C LEU A 196 -6.72 2.55 -8.60
N ASN A 197 -7.88 3.11 -8.28
CA ASN A 197 -8.43 4.30 -8.90
C ASN A 197 -8.29 5.56 -8.03
N PHE A 198 -7.72 5.43 -6.83
CA PHE A 198 -7.45 6.49 -5.86
C PHE A 198 -8.73 7.20 -5.36
N ASP A 199 -9.86 6.48 -5.33
CA ASP A 199 -11.12 7.01 -4.80
C ASP A 199 -11.34 6.70 -3.31
N LYS A 200 -10.42 5.95 -2.70
CA LYS A 200 -10.44 5.50 -1.29
C LYS A 200 -11.64 4.62 -0.96
N VAL A 201 -12.31 4.02 -1.94
CA VAL A 201 -13.45 3.12 -1.79
C VAL A 201 -13.04 1.73 -2.25
N TRP A 202 -13.26 0.73 -1.40
CA TRP A 202 -12.95 -0.65 -1.77
C TRP A 202 -13.93 -1.23 -2.80
N ASN A 203 -13.39 -1.92 -3.81
CA ASN A 203 -14.13 -2.65 -4.83
C ASN A 203 -13.74 -4.14 -4.85
N ASP A 204 -14.71 -5.01 -4.59
CA ASP A 204 -14.52 -6.47 -4.46
C ASP A 204 -14.10 -7.18 -5.74
N GLU A 205 -14.45 -6.64 -6.92
CA GLU A 205 -14.19 -7.32 -8.20
C GLU A 205 -12.70 -7.33 -8.57
N ASN A 206 -11.96 -6.27 -8.23
CA ASN A 206 -10.62 -6.04 -8.78
C ASN A 206 -9.55 -5.68 -7.75
N GLU A 207 -9.92 -5.40 -6.51
CA GLU A 207 -8.97 -4.93 -5.50
C GLU A 207 -8.59 -6.04 -4.52
N SER A 208 -7.31 -6.40 -4.56
CA SER A 208 -6.71 -7.27 -3.55
C SER A 208 -6.89 -6.66 -2.17
N PHE A 209 -7.07 -7.51 -1.16
CA PHE A 209 -7.31 -7.06 0.19
C PHE A 209 -6.67 -7.97 1.23
N GLY A 210 -6.65 -7.47 2.46
CA GLY A 210 -6.17 -8.12 3.66
C GLY A 210 -6.96 -7.61 4.85
N PHE A 211 -6.94 -8.35 5.94
CA PHE A 211 -7.65 -7.92 7.13
C PHE A 211 -7.11 -8.55 8.41
N LEU A 212 -7.45 -7.92 9.52
CA LEU A 212 -7.22 -8.40 10.87
C LEU A 212 -8.41 -7.99 11.74
N LYS A 213 -9.10 -8.95 12.34
CA LYS A 213 -10.26 -8.70 13.20
C LYS A 213 -9.85 -8.48 14.66
N GLU A 214 -10.73 -7.82 15.42
CA GLU A 214 -10.60 -7.62 16.87
C GLU A 214 -9.31 -6.87 17.32
N VAL A 215 -8.96 -5.81 16.60
CA VAL A 215 -7.82 -4.92 16.91
C VAL A 215 -8.22 -3.87 17.95
N ALA A 216 -7.64 -3.94 19.14
CA ALA A 216 -7.87 -2.97 20.21
C ALA A 216 -6.99 -1.72 20.06
N SER A 217 -7.56 -0.52 20.24
CA SER A 217 -6.82 0.75 20.18
C SER A 217 -6.02 1.06 21.45
N GLU A 218 -6.33 0.41 22.57
CA GLU A 218 -5.68 0.66 23.88
C GLU A 218 -4.23 0.15 23.97
N ILE A 219 -3.73 -0.54 22.94
CA ILE A 219 -2.41 -1.17 22.96
C ILE A 219 -1.36 -0.24 22.37
N ASP A 220 -1.02 0.81 23.12
CA ASP A 220 -0.16 1.92 22.66
C ASP A 220 1.25 1.52 22.15
N SER A 221 1.77 0.35 22.53
CA SER A 221 3.16 -0.07 22.23
C SER A 221 3.29 -1.30 21.36
N GLN A 222 2.18 -1.95 20.96
CA GLN A 222 2.24 -3.12 20.09
C GLN A 222 2.11 -2.69 18.63
N LEU A 223 3.05 -3.15 17.81
CA LEU A 223 2.91 -3.04 16.36
C LEU A 223 1.91 -4.11 15.88
N VAL A 224 0.83 -3.66 15.24
CA VAL A 224 -0.19 -4.52 14.65
C VAL A 224 0.27 -4.94 13.24
N GLU A 225 0.33 -6.24 12.96
CA GLU A 225 0.64 -6.75 11.63
C GLU A 225 -0.63 -7.23 10.93
N VAL A 226 -0.93 -6.66 9.77
CA VAL A 226 -2.05 -7.09 8.93
C VAL A 226 -1.51 -7.80 7.68
N ASN A 227 -2.00 -9.02 7.41
CA ASN A 227 -1.63 -9.73 6.21
C ASN A 227 -2.41 -9.20 5.01
N TYR A 228 -1.72 -8.88 3.93
CA TYR A 228 -2.26 -8.38 2.68
C TYR A 228 -1.80 -9.30 1.55
N PHE A 229 -2.75 -9.92 0.85
CA PHE A 229 -2.47 -10.94 -0.16
C PHE A 229 -2.73 -10.37 -1.55
N THR A 230 -1.71 -10.38 -2.41
CA THR A 230 -1.86 -10.04 -3.84
C THR A 230 -1.81 -11.25 -4.74
N GLU A 231 -1.27 -12.37 -4.25
CA GLU A 231 -1.16 -13.61 -5.00
C GLU A 231 -2.51 -14.34 -5.06
N LYS A 232 -2.80 -14.93 -6.22
CA LYS A 232 -3.90 -15.87 -6.41
C LYS A 232 -3.34 -17.14 -7.04
N PHE A 233 -3.82 -18.30 -6.60
CA PHE A 233 -3.49 -19.54 -7.30
C PHE A 233 -4.15 -19.52 -8.69
N VAL A 234 -3.34 -19.58 -9.73
CA VAL A 234 -3.79 -19.70 -11.12
C VAL A 234 -3.08 -20.87 -11.76
N MET A 235 -3.84 -21.76 -12.40
CA MET A 235 -3.26 -22.82 -13.21
C MET A 235 -2.67 -22.20 -14.48
N PRO A 236 -1.39 -22.49 -14.81
CA PRO A 236 -0.77 -22.01 -16.03
C PRO A 236 -1.49 -22.56 -17.28
N GLU A 237 -1.55 -21.76 -18.33
CA GLU A 237 -2.06 -22.20 -19.63
C GLU A 237 -1.01 -23.09 -20.32
N LEU A 238 -1.41 -24.28 -20.76
CA LEU A 238 -0.53 -25.21 -21.48
C LEU A 238 -0.74 -25.12 -23.00
N ASP A 239 0.33 -25.29 -23.77
CA ASP A 239 0.25 -25.49 -25.21
C ASP A 239 -0.32 -26.86 -25.52
N THR A 240 -1.64 -26.91 -25.72
CA THR A 240 -2.38 -28.14 -26.00
C THR A 240 -1.81 -28.97 -27.17
N LEU A 241 -1.20 -28.35 -28.18
CA LEU A 241 -0.61 -29.07 -29.32
C LEU A 241 0.73 -29.73 -28.94
N ALA A 242 1.50 -29.05 -28.10
CA ALA A 242 2.74 -29.58 -27.56
C ALA A 242 2.47 -30.72 -26.57
N VAL A 243 1.48 -30.55 -25.68
CA VAL A 243 1.11 -31.54 -24.65
C VAL A 243 0.79 -32.90 -25.26
N ASP A 244 -0.02 -32.96 -26.33
CA ASP A 244 -0.35 -34.23 -27.00
C ASP A 244 0.90 -34.92 -27.58
N SER A 245 1.82 -34.13 -28.12
CA SER A 245 3.08 -34.63 -28.67
C SER A 245 4.03 -35.11 -27.57
N VAL A 246 4.06 -34.40 -26.44
CA VAL A 246 4.86 -34.74 -25.26
C VAL A 246 4.36 -36.02 -24.63
N HIS A 247 3.04 -36.18 -24.45
CA HIS A 247 2.47 -37.41 -23.88
C HIS A 247 2.81 -38.63 -24.74
N LEU A 248 2.67 -38.52 -26.06
CA LEU A 248 3.05 -39.59 -26.98
C LEU A 248 4.56 -39.90 -26.93
N PHE A 249 5.39 -38.88 -26.76
CA PHE A 249 6.82 -39.06 -26.59
C PHE A 249 7.17 -39.74 -25.27
N LEU A 250 6.58 -39.33 -24.15
CA LEU A 250 6.79 -39.96 -22.83
C LEU A 250 6.40 -41.45 -22.85
N ASP A 251 5.34 -41.80 -23.58
CA ASP A 251 4.88 -43.19 -23.72
C ASP A 251 5.81 -44.06 -24.60
N SER A 252 6.50 -43.45 -25.57
CA SER A 252 7.30 -44.17 -26.59
C SER A 252 8.82 -44.03 -26.45
N ALA A 253 9.28 -43.08 -25.64
CA ALA A 253 10.69 -42.81 -25.43
C ALA A 253 11.39 -43.95 -24.67
N ALA A 254 12.64 -44.22 -25.04
CA ALA A 254 13.53 -45.09 -24.27
C ALA A 254 13.85 -44.45 -22.92
N GLU A 255 13.97 -45.27 -21.87
CA GLU A 255 14.15 -44.81 -20.48
C GLU A 255 15.37 -43.89 -20.30
N ASN A 256 16.43 -44.09 -21.08
CA ASN A 256 17.63 -43.27 -21.05
C ASN A 256 17.46 -41.85 -21.64
N MET A 257 16.32 -41.54 -22.23
CA MET A 257 15.98 -40.21 -22.77
C MET A 257 15.14 -39.39 -21.80
N LEU A 258 14.62 -39.99 -20.73
CA LEU A 258 13.74 -39.37 -19.74
C LEU A 258 14.45 -39.19 -18.41
N GLY A 259 13.95 -38.29 -17.59
CA GLY A 259 14.29 -38.22 -16.16
C GLY A 259 13.23 -38.91 -15.30
N LEU A 260 13.63 -39.28 -14.09
CA LEU A 260 12.73 -39.74 -13.04
C LEU A 260 12.78 -38.74 -11.89
N VAL A 261 11.62 -38.20 -11.51
CA VAL A 261 11.50 -37.26 -10.41
C VAL A 261 10.59 -37.83 -9.32
N SER A 262 11.05 -37.76 -8.07
CA SER A 262 10.25 -37.99 -6.88
C SER A 262 10.36 -36.76 -5.99
N TYR A 263 9.30 -36.49 -5.24
CA TYR A 263 9.23 -35.35 -4.34
C TYR A 263 9.07 -35.82 -2.91
N ILE A 264 9.82 -35.14 -2.06
CA ILE A 264 9.74 -35.25 -0.63
C ILE A 264 8.75 -34.19 -0.19
N LEU A 265 7.59 -34.62 0.27
CA LEU A 265 6.63 -33.73 0.89
C LEU A 265 6.50 -34.10 2.37
N PRO A 266 6.64 -33.12 3.29
CA PRO A 266 6.47 -33.40 4.70
C PRO A 266 5.04 -33.90 4.95
N PRO A 267 4.84 -34.84 5.91
CA PRO A 267 3.50 -35.28 6.28
C PRO A 267 2.63 -34.07 6.63
N SER A 268 1.53 -33.92 5.91
CA SER A 268 0.57 -32.85 6.11
C SER A 268 -0.74 -33.40 6.66
N ALA A 269 -1.34 -32.66 7.59
CA ALA A 269 -2.68 -32.93 8.09
C ALA A 269 -3.77 -32.58 7.04
N SER A 270 -3.41 -31.80 6.03
CA SER A 270 -4.30 -31.31 4.96
C SER A 270 -3.86 -31.87 3.61
N ASN A 271 -4.75 -31.82 2.61
CA ASN A 271 -4.35 -32.16 1.24
C ASN A 271 -3.35 -31.12 0.74
N VAL A 272 -2.37 -31.57 -0.03
CA VAL A 272 -1.34 -30.71 -0.62
C VAL A 272 -1.45 -30.85 -2.13
N LYS A 273 -1.81 -29.76 -2.81
CA LYS A 273 -1.94 -29.70 -4.26
C LYS A 273 -0.68 -29.08 -4.81
N VAL A 274 0.18 -29.88 -5.45
CA VAL A 274 1.47 -29.42 -5.96
C VAL A 274 1.63 -29.89 -7.38
N PHE A 275 2.14 -28.99 -8.21
CA PHE A 275 2.37 -29.21 -9.62
C PHE A 275 3.79 -28.75 -9.97
N ALA A 276 4.41 -29.42 -10.93
CA ALA A 276 5.67 -28.98 -11.51
C ALA A 276 5.49 -28.80 -13.01
N ILE A 277 5.88 -27.64 -13.53
CA ILE A 277 5.73 -27.29 -14.93
C ILE A 277 7.08 -27.04 -15.59
N ASN A 278 7.26 -27.54 -16.81
CA ASN A 278 8.41 -27.25 -17.66
C ASN A 278 7.94 -26.42 -18.87
N GLY A 279 8.22 -25.11 -18.81
CA GLY A 279 7.72 -24.15 -19.79
C GLY A 279 6.19 -24.18 -19.84
N ASP A 280 5.62 -24.38 -21.03
CA ASP A 280 4.17 -24.49 -21.23
C ASP A 280 3.78 -25.86 -21.81
N ILE A 281 4.69 -26.84 -21.76
CA ILE A 281 4.59 -28.07 -22.56
C ILE A 281 4.38 -29.35 -21.73
N GLU A 282 4.75 -29.34 -20.46
CA GLU A 282 4.61 -30.48 -19.56
C GLU A 282 4.26 -30.03 -18.15
N LEU A 283 3.20 -30.63 -17.58
CA LEU A 283 2.74 -30.43 -16.21
C LEU A 283 2.69 -31.79 -15.50
N ILE A 284 3.34 -31.86 -14.34
CA ILE A 284 3.41 -33.05 -13.50
C ILE A 284 2.57 -32.80 -12.25
N ASP A 285 1.58 -33.66 -11.99
CA ASP A 285 0.77 -33.61 -10.76
C ASP A 285 1.48 -34.39 -9.65
N LEU A 286 1.85 -33.69 -8.60
CA LEU A 286 2.60 -34.18 -7.44
C LEU A 286 1.77 -34.07 -6.17
N SER A 287 0.45 -33.92 -6.31
CA SER A 287 -0.47 -33.73 -5.21
C SER A 287 -0.51 -34.94 -4.28
N ILE A 288 -0.58 -34.66 -2.98
CA ILE A 288 -0.67 -35.66 -1.92
C ILE A 288 -1.94 -35.44 -1.10
N LYS A 289 -2.53 -36.54 -0.63
CA LYS A 289 -3.69 -36.50 0.27
C LYS A 289 -3.26 -36.40 1.73
N ALA A 290 -4.07 -35.74 2.54
CA ALA A 290 -3.91 -35.65 3.99
C ALA A 290 -3.64 -37.03 4.62
N GLY A 291 -2.69 -37.08 5.57
CA GLY A 291 -2.43 -38.28 6.37
C GLY A 291 -1.76 -39.45 5.64
N SER A 292 -1.15 -39.21 4.48
CA SER A 292 -0.25 -40.21 3.89
C SER A 292 1.06 -40.27 4.67
N ASP A 293 1.41 -41.45 5.18
CA ASP A 293 2.71 -41.72 5.83
C ASP A 293 3.89 -41.68 4.84
N THR A 294 3.62 -41.58 3.54
CA THR A 294 4.65 -41.47 2.49
C THR A 294 5.24 -40.08 2.45
N THR A 295 6.51 -40.00 2.81
CA THR A 295 7.35 -38.81 2.61
C THR A 295 7.72 -38.60 1.15
N TYR A 296 7.66 -39.65 0.31
CA TYR A 296 8.04 -39.62 -1.12
C TYR A 296 6.83 -39.85 -2.03
N THR A 297 6.74 -39.12 -3.15
CA THR A 297 5.85 -39.46 -4.26
C THR A 297 6.44 -40.59 -5.11
N ASP A 298 5.59 -41.35 -5.81
CA ASP A 298 6.07 -42.32 -6.80
C ASP A 298 6.89 -41.62 -7.88
N TYR A 299 7.97 -42.25 -8.34
CA TYR A 299 8.80 -41.70 -9.41
C TYR A 299 7.98 -41.47 -10.67
N GLN A 300 7.95 -40.22 -11.14
CA GLN A 300 7.27 -39.84 -12.37
C GLN A 300 8.30 -39.63 -13.49
N ARG A 301 7.97 -40.17 -14.67
CA ARG A 301 8.76 -39.98 -15.90
C ARG A 301 8.48 -38.59 -16.43
N CYS A 302 9.52 -37.86 -16.76
CA CYS A 302 9.41 -36.50 -17.26
C CYS A 302 10.48 -36.16 -18.28
N LEU A 303 10.25 -35.12 -19.09
CA LEU A 303 11.26 -34.63 -20.02
C LEU A 303 12.44 -33.99 -19.26
N PRO A 304 13.67 -34.17 -19.74
CA PRO A 304 14.79 -33.36 -19.27
C PRO A 304 14.53 -31.87 -19.51
N GLY A 305 14.76 -31.04 -18.51
CA GLY A 305 14.48 -29.61 -18.57
C GLY A 305 14.43 -28.96 -17.19
N LYS A 306 14.16 -27.65 -17.18
CA LYS A 306 13.95 -26.89 -15.95
C LYS A 306 12.46 -26.94 -15.60
N TYR A 307 12.16 -27.29 -14.36
CA TYR A 307 10.82 -27.31 -13.82
C TYR A 307 10.65 -26.25 -12.73
N GLU A 308 9.47 -25.65 -12.69
CA GLU A 308 9.04 -24.72 -11.66
C GLU A 308 7.89 -25.34 -10.89
N VAL A 309 7.97 -25.27 -9.56
CA VAL A 309 7.03 -25.92 -8.65
C VAL A 309 6.10 -24.87 -8.08
N PHE A 310 4.81 -25.16 -8.14
CA PHE A 310 3.76 -24.30 -7.61
C PHE A 310 2.59 -25.13 -7.09
N GLY A 311 1.80 -24.58 -6.17
CA GLY A 311 0.76 -25.33 -5.51
C GLY A 311 0.06 -24.57 -4.40
N TYR A 312 -0.77 -25.28 -3.65
CA TYR A 312 -1.44 -24.78 -2.46
C TYR A 312 -1.75 -25.91 -1.47
N ILE A 313 -1.97 -25.54 -0.23
CA ILE A 313 -2.45 -26.45 0.81
C ILE A 313 -3.98 -26.36 0.85
N ASP A 314 -4.65 -27.44 0.49
CA ASP A 314 -6.11 -27.58 0.50
C ASP A 314 -6.56 -28.02 1.90
N GLU A 315 -6.86 -27.03 2.75
CA GLU A 315 -7.17 -27.22 4.17
C GLU A 315 -8.60 -27.75 4.37
N ASN A 316 -9.52 -27.35 3.50
CA ASN A 316 -10.92 -27.77 3.60
C ASN A 316 -11.28 -29.01 2.77
N ASN A 317 -10.30 -29.54 2.02
CA ASN A 317 -10.41 -30.74 1.17
C ASN A 317 -11.43 -30.62 0.03
N ASN A 318 -11.66 -29.42 -0.49
CA ASN A 318 -12.59 -29.19 -1.61
C ASN A 318 -11.91 -29.34 -2.99
N GLY A 319 -10.57 -29.46 -3.02
CA GLY A 319 -9.77 -29.60 -4.24
C GLY A 319 -9.65 -28.33 -5.09
N LYS A 320 -9.91 -27.17 -4.52
CA LYS A 320 -9.76 -25.83 -5.10
C LYS A 320 -8.99 -24.96 -4.12
N TRP A 321 -8.27 -23.97 -4.65
CA TRP A 321 -7.65 -22.96 -3.80
C TRP A 321 -8.70 -21.94 -3.36
N ASP A 322 -8.81 -21.73 -2.06
CA ASP A 322 -9.67 -20.69 -1.49
C ASP A 322 -8.84 -19.47 -1.05
N GLY A 323 -9.21 -18.30 -1.57
CA GLY A 323 -8.60 -17.03 -1.20
C GLY A 323 -9.09 -16.47 0.15
N PRO A 324 -8.58 -15.30 0.58
CA PRO A 324 -9.03 -14.65 1.79
C PRO A 324 -10.54 -14.35 1.74
N SER A 325 -11.23 -14.55 2.86
CA SER A 325 -12.65 -14.29 3.04
C SER A 325 -12.88 -13.56 4.37
N TRP A 326 -13.36 -12.32 4.27
CA TRP A 326 -13.72 -11.50 5.43
C TRP A 326 -14.84 -12.14 6.26
N GLU A 327 -15.90 -12.61 5.61
CA GLU A 327 -17.08 -13.18 6.25
C GLU A 327 -16.72 -14.40 7.11
N LEU A 328 -15.88 -15.27 6.56
CA LEU A 328 -15.45 -16.50 7.23
C LEU A 328 -14.29 -16.29 8.20
N ASN A 329 -13.75 -15.06 8.31
CA ASN A 329 -12.52 -14.75 9.03
C ASN A 329 -11.37 -15.69 8.61
N PHE A 330 -11.26 -15.92 7.30
CA PHE A 330 -10.31 -16.85 6.69
C PHE A 330 -9.28 -16.06 5.87
N LEU A 331 -7.99 -16.29 6.13
CA LEU A 331 -6.91 -15.55 5.45
C LEU A 331 -6.54 -16.13 4.08
N GLY A 332 -7.19 -17.20 3.65
CA GLY A 332 -6.86 -17.92 2.43
C GLY A 332 -5.93 -19.09 2.69
N GLU A 333 -5.93 -20.01 1.73
CA GLU A 333 -5.09 -21.19 1.77
C GLU A 333 -3.63 -20.85 1.41
N PRO A 334 -2.64 -21.41 2.12
CA PRO A 334 -1.23 -21.15 1.85
C PRO A 334 -0.83 -21.58 0.43
N LEU A 335 -0.20 -20.66 -0.30
CA LEU A 335 0.43 -20.96 -1.59
C LEU A 335 1.82 -21.57 -1.39
N ILE A 336 2.16 -22.49 -2.28
CA ILE A 336 3.48 -23.08 -2.42
C ILE A 336 4.04 -22.54 -3.74
N SER A 337 5.14 -21.79 -3.68
CA SER A 337 5.76 -21.19 -4.86
C SER A 337 7.27 -20.98 -4.65
N GLY A 338 8.00 -20.71 -5.73
CA GLY A 338 9.40 -20.26 -5.68
C GLY A 338 10.46 -21.36 -5.67
N GLN A 339 10.08 -22.63 -5.77
CA GLN A 339 11.03 -23.74 -5.96
C GLN A 339 11.18 -24.08 -7.45
N SER A 340 12.40 -24.38 -7.86
CA SER A 340 12.69 -24.85 -9.22
C SER A 340 13.85 -25.83 -9.22
N PHE A 341 13.85 -26.74 -10.17
CA PHE A 341 14.89 -27.77 -10.30
C PHE A 341 15.14 -28.13 -11.77
N GLU A 342 16.25 -28.81 -12.02
CA GLU A 342 16.65 -29.22 -13.37
C GLU A 342 16.72 -30.75 -13.45
N VAL A 343 15.98 -31.31 -14.40
CA VAL A 343 15.98 -32.75 -14.71
C VAL A 343 16.90 -33.00 -15.89
N LYS A 344 17.73 -34.03 -15.79
CA LYS A 344 18.55 -34.52 -16.91
C LYS A 344 18.12 -35.92 -17.32
N ALA A 345 18.40 -36.26 -18.57
CA ALA A 345 18.15 -37.60 -19.09
C ALA A 345 18.92 -38.64 -18.28
N ASN A 346 18.26 -39.76 -17.97
CA ASN A 346 18.81 -40.89 -17.23
C ASN A 346 19.24 -40.52 -15.79
N TRP A 347 18.63 -39.50 -15.19
CA TRP A 347 18.80 -39.14 -13.78
C TRP A 347 17.56 -39.50 -12.97
N GLU A 348 17.80 -39.99 -11.76
CA GLU A 348 16.81 -40.08 -10.68
C GLU A 348 17.06 -38.89 -9.76
N LEU A 349 16.01 -38.13 -9.48
CA LEU A 349 16.09 -36.92 -8.69
C LEU A 349 15.03 -36.92 -7.61
N ASP A 350 15.47 -36.86 -6.36
CA ASP A 350 14.60 -36.61 -5.20
C ASP A 350 14.64 -35.10 -4.90
N GLN A 351 13.49 -34.43 -4.88
CA GLN A 351 13.39 -33.00 -4.57
C GLN A 351 12.77 -32.77 -3.17
N PRO A 352 13.39 -31.94 -2.31
CA PRO A 352 12.92 -31.67 -0.95
C PRO A 352 11.65 -30.81 -0.86
#